data_AF-A0A7Y0VQR4-F1
#
_entry.id   AF-A0A7Y0VQR4-F1
#
_cell.length_a   1.000
_cell.length_b   1.000
_cell.length_c   1.000
_cell.angle_alpha   90.00
_cell.angle_beta   90.00
_cell.angle_gamma   90.00
#
_symmetry.space_group_name_H-M   'P 1'
#
loop_
_entity.id
_entity.type
_entity.pdbx_description
1 polymer ?
#
loop_
_entity_poly.entity_id
_entity_poly.type
_entity_poly.pdbx_seq_one_letter_code
_entity_poly.pdbx_strand_id
1 'polypeptide(L)'
;MSVDKNALNTLAQKLLANIEAADRNPHALPTRLDSEEFIVRVQLSHERHYPQVHQLLEEARFTRTLTTQDGVQRDLPHAMFYLRTDSQVTSKAVFKTVVHILQEHAELHHLHDLNPQIMVMNAKNVYLDLDPSKRP
;
A
#
# COMPACT_ATOMS: atom_id res chain seq x y z
N MET A 1 -29.04 -26.09 -19.21
CA MET A 1 -29.48 -25.55 -17.91
C MET A 1 -29.09 -24.08 -17.87
N SER A 2 -30.06 -23.18 -18.02
CA SER A 2 -29.80 -21.73 -17.99
C SER A 2 -29.76 -21.28 -16.55
N VAL A 3 -28.60 -20.79 -16.09
CA VAL A 3 -28.49 -20.21 -14.75
C VAL A 3 -29.22 -18.88 -14.76
N ASP A 4 -30.22 -18.74 -13.88
CA ASP A 4 -31.02 -17.54 -13.77
C ASP A 4 -30.16 -16.40 -13.20
N LYS A 5 -29.70 -15.52 -14.10
CA LYS A 5 -28.80 -14.41 -13.80
C LYS A 5 -29.37 -13.44 -12.78
N ASN A 6 -30.70 -13.35 -12.67
CA ASN A 6 -31.36 -12.49 -11.69
C ASN A 6 -31.21 -13.03 -10.26
N ALA A 7 -31.34 -14.35 -10.07
CA ALA A 7 -31.15 -14.99 -8.77
C ALA A 7 -29.70 -14.86 -8.28
N LEU A 8 -28.72 -15.01 -9.18
CA LEU A 8 -27.31 -14.79 -8.89
C LEU A 8 -27.00 -13.34 -8.48
N ASN A 9 -27.58 -12.35 -9.18
CA ASN A 9 -27.39 -10.94 -8.85
C ASN A 9 -28.00 -10.58 -7.47
N THR A 10 -29.18 -11.09 -7.14
CA THR A 10 -29.81 -10.85 -5.84
C THR A 10 -29.03 -11.52 -4.69
N LEU A 11 -28.46 -12.71 -4.92
CA LEU A 11 -27.61 -13.38 -3.95
C LEU A 11 -26.31 -12.60 -3.70
N ALA A 12 -25.67 -12.14 -4.77
CA ALA A 12 -24.44 -11.33 -4.69
C ALA A 12 -24.66 -10.02 -3.94
N GLN A 13 -25.78 -9.32 -4.19
CA GLN A 13 -26.14 -8.09 -3.48
C GLN A 13 -26.37 -8.32 -1.99
N LYS A 14 -27.09 -9.40 -1.62
CA LYS A 14 -27.26 -9.77 -0.21
C LYS A 14 -25.95 -10.15 0.46
N LEU A 15 -25.06 -10.84 -0.27
CA LEU A 15 -23.74 -11.21 0.25
C LEU A 15 -22.88 -9.97 0.51
N LEU A 16 -22.84 -9.02 -0.43
CA LEU A 16 -22.13 -7.75 -0.28
C LEU A 16 -22.65 -6.94 0.91
N ALA A 17 -23.97 -6.76 1.03
CA ALA A 17 -24.58 -6.04 2.15
C ALA A 17 -24.28 -6.69 3.51
N ASN A 18 -24.23 -8.02 3.57
CA ASN A 18 -23.87 -8.75 4.78
C ASN A 18 -22.37 -8.64 5.11
N ILE A 19 -21.49 -8.59 4.11
CA ILE A 19 -20.04 -8.39 4.28
C ILE A 19 -19.76 -6.96 4.76
N GLU A 20 -20.40 -5.94 4.16
CA GLU A 20 -20.32 -4.54 4.62
C GLU A 20 -20.80 -4.39 6.08
N ALA A 21 -21.85 -5.12 6.48
CA ALA A 21 -22.33 -5.11 7.86
C ALA A 21 -21.43 -5.87 8.85
N ALA A 22 -20.58 -6.79 8.36
CA ALA A 22 -19.70 -7.61 9.18
C ALA A 22 -18.27 -7.06 9.30
N ASP A 23 -17.99 -5.89 8.72
CA ASP A 23 -16.66 -5.36 8.50
C ASP A 23 -15.90 -5.13 9.82
N ARG A 24 -15.10 -6.13 10.19
CA ARG A 24 -14.09 -6.07 11.24
C ARG A 24 -12.76 -5.69 10.59
N ASN A 25 -12.66 -4.40 10.27
CA ASN A 25 -11.47 -3.56 10.17
C ASN A 25 -10.12 -4.19 9.73
N PRO A 26 -9.86 -4.31 8.41
CA PRO A 26 -8.51 -4.34 7.85
C PRO A 26 -8.12 -3.00 7.21
N HIS A 27 -8.65 -1.88 7.72
CA HIS A 27 -8.31 -0.55 7.20
C HIS A 27 -6.99 -0.04 7.79
N ALA A 28 -6.14 0.53 6.92
CA ALA A 28 -5.19 1.54 7.35
C ALA A 28 -6.00 2.79 7.73
N LEU A 29 -5.88 3.29 8.96
CA LEU A 29 -6.54 4.53 9.38
C LEU A 29 -6.12 5.69 8.46
N PRO A 30 -7.04 6.51 7.93
CA PRO A 30 -6.80 7.94 7.87
C PRO A 30 -6.71 8.43 9.32
N THR A 31 -5.48 8.56 9.84
CA THR A 31 -5.29 8.82 11.28
C THR A 31 -5.51 10.30 11.61
N ARG A 32 -5.56 11.17 10.60
CA ARG A 32 -5.84 12.61 10.76
C ARG A 32 -6.63 13.13 9.55
N LEU A 33 -7.66 13.93 9.81
CA LEU A 33 -8.45 14.63 8.79
C LEU A 33 -7.59 15.54 7.89
N ASP A 34 -6.42 15.94 8.39
CA ASP A 34 -5.57 16.97 7.79
C ASP A 34 -4.33 16.39 7.09
N SER A 35 -4.20 15.06 7.03
CA SER A 35 -3.06 14.40 6.39
C SER A 35 -3.48 13.60 5.15
N GLU A 36 -2.64 13.63 4.13
CA GLU A 36 -2.72 12.68 3.02
C GLU A 36 -1.84 11.47 3.29
N GLU A 37 -2.39 10.31 2.99
CA GLU A 37 -1.77 9.03 3.30
C GLU A 37 -1.77 8.14 2.07
N PHE A 38 -0.68 7.43 1.86
CA PHE A 38 -0.44 6.63 0.67
C PHE A 38 0.11 5.26 1.02
N ILE A 39 -0.36 4.27 0.28
CA ILE A 39 0.26 2.96 0.20
C ILE A 39 1.00 2.88 -1.13
N VAL A 40 2.28 2.59 -1.05
CA VAL A 40 3.17 2.45 -2.21
C VAL A 40 3.63 1.01 -2.29
N ARG A 41 3.47 0.37 -3.45
CA ARG A 41 4.07 -0.93 -3.75
C ARG A 41 5.20 -0.73 -4.74
N VAL A 42 6.39 -1.23 -4.40
CA VAL A 42 7.58 -1.26 -5.27
C VAL A 42 7.98 -2.72 -5.45
N GLN A 43 7.55 -3.31 -6.57
CA GLN A 43 7.93 -4.67 -6.93
C GLN A 43 9.22 -4.63 -7.75
N LEU A 44 10.26 -5.29 -7.26
CA LEU A 44 11.54 -5.39 -7.96
C LEU A 44 11.59 -6.69 -8.77
N SER A 45 12.41 -6.69 -9.82
CA SER A 45 12.68 -7.90 -10.60
C SER A 45 13.59 -8.88 -9.86
N HIS A 46 14.42 -8.38 -8.95
CA HIS A 46 15.36 -9.18 -8.16
C HIS A 46 15.29 -8.79 -6.68
N GLU A 47 15.15 -9.79 -5.80
CA GLU A 47 14.97 -9.56 -4.37
C GLU A 47 16.20 -8.97 -3.69
N ARG A 48 17.40 -9.17 -4.26
CA ARG A 48 18.68 -8.68 -3.70
C ARG A 48 18.73 -7.16 -3.47
N HIS A 49 17.91 -6.41 -4.21
CA HIS A 49 17.88 -4.95 -4.16
C HIS A 49 16.92 -4.43 -3.08
N TYR A 50 16.06 -5.28 -2.49
CA TYR A 50 15.09 -4.84 -1.49
C TYR A 50 15.72 -4.17 -0.26
N PRO A 51 16.81 -4.69 0.36
CA PRO A 51 17.41 -4.02 1.51
C PRO A 51 17.82 -2.57 1.22
N GLN A 52 18.37 -2.31 0.04
CA GLN A 52 18.80 -0.97 -0.39
C GLN A 52 17.58 -0.06 -0.67
N VAL A 53 16.58 -0.59 -1.38
CA VAL A 53 15.33 0.15 -1.65
C VAL A 53 14.57 0.46 -0.35
N HIS A 54 14.58 -0.46 0.61
CA HIS A 54 13.98 -0.25 1.93
C HIS A 54 14.64 0.94 2.63
N GLN A 55 15.97 0.92 2.73
CA GLN A 55 16.72 2.01 3.35
C GLN A 55 16.46 3.35 2.64
N LEU A 56 16.53 3.36 1.32
CA LEU A 56 16.38 4.58 0.52
C LEU A 56 14.99 5.22 0.68
N LEU A 57 13.94 4.41 0.71
CA LEU A 57 12.58 4.90 0.93
C LEU A 57 12.36 5.30 2.41
N GLU A 58 12.98 4.62 3.36
CA GLU A 58 12.96 5.02 4.78
C GLU A 58 13.62 6.40 5.00
N GLU A 59 14.76 6.66 4.35
CA GLU A 59 15.42 7.97 4.34
C GLU A 59 14.49 9.07 3.76
N ALA A 60 13.68 8.71 2.77
CA ALA A 60 12.65 9.56 2.17
C ALA A 60 11.33 9.60 2.96
N ARG A 61 11.31 9.15 4.23
CA ARG A 61 10.17 9.16 5.16
C ARG A 61 9.04 8.20 4.85
N PHE A 62 9.25 7.25 3.95
CA PHE A 62 8.33 6.12 3.82
C PHE A 62 8.59 5.12 4.95
N THR A 63 7.57 4.39 5.40
CA THR A 63 7.70 3.38 6.46
C THR A 63 7.23 2.03 5.96
N ARG A 64 7.85 0.96 6.46
CA ARG A 64 7.38 -0.42 6.21
C ARG A 64 6.30 -0.89 7.18
N THR A 65 5.83 0.03 8.01
CA THR A 65 4.78 -0.23 8.99
C THR A 65 3.70 0.82 8.89
N LEU A 66 2.49 0.46 9.29
CA LEU A 66 1.41 1.41 9.52
C LEU A 66 0.69 1.11 10.84
N THR A 67 -0.07 2.09 11.32
CA THR A 67 -0.94 1.92 12.49
C THR A 67 -2.34 1.57 12.02
N THR A 68 -2.83 0.39 12.41
CA THR A 68 -4.20 -0.08 12.11
C THR A 68 -5.23 0.62 12.99
N GLN A 69 -6.52 0.47 12.66
CA GLN A 69 -7.61 1.13 13.41
C GLN A 69 -7.70 0.77 14.88
N ASP A 70 -7.21 -0.41 15.27
CA ASP A 70 -7.08 -0.85 16.66
C ASP A 70 -5.89 -0.21 17.40
N GLY A 71 -5.16 0.71 16.74
CA GLY A 71 -4.00 1.41 17.29
C GLY A 71 -2.71 0.58 17.29
N VAL A 72 -2.70 -0.61 16.68
CA VAL A 72 -1.54 -1.49 16.64
C VAL A 72 -0.66 -1.14 15.44
N GLN A 73 0.66 -1.13 15.64
CA GLN A 73 1.61 -1.01 14.54
C GLN A 73 1.81 -2.39 13.89
N ARG A 74 1.69 -2.44 12.57
CA ARG A 74 1.78 -3.66 11.77
C ARG A 74 2.80 -3.50 10.66
N ASP A 75 3.53 -4.57 10.37
CA ASP A 75 4.36 -4.64 9.18
C ASP A 75 3.50 -4.72 7.93
N LEU A 76 3.91 -3.96 6.92
CA LEU A 76 3.42 -4.11 5.57
C LEU A 76 4.10 -5.31 4.88
N PRO A 77 3.46 -5.88 3.85
CA PRO A 77 4.11 -6.83 2.96
C PRO A 77 5.44 -6.28 2.44
N HIS A 78 6.41 -7.17 2.20
CA HIS A 78 7.82 -6.81 1.93
C HIS A 78 8.05 -5.76 0.84
N ALA A 79 7.20 -5.74 -0.19
CA ALA A 79 7.27 -4.81 -1.32
C ALA A 79 6.43 -3.53 -1.11
N MET A 80 5.88 -3.30 0.09
CA MET A 80 4.93 -2.23 0.37
C MET A 80 5.47 -1.26 1.42
N PHE A 81 5.08 0.00 1.23
CA PHE A 81 5.47 1.13 2.04
C PHE A 81 4.28 2.02 2.30
N TYR A 82 4.36 2.76 3.38
CA TYR A 82 3.39 3.75 3.80
C TYR A 82 4.03 5.12 3.81
N LEU A 83 3.29 6.13 3.37
CA LEU A 83 3.68 7.53 3.48
C LEU A 83 2.51 8.31 4.06
N ARG A 84 2.76 9.04 5.14
CA ARG A 84 1.86 10.07 5.66
C ARG A 84 2.51 11.43 5.50
N THR A 85 1.74 12.41 5.03
CA THR A 85 2.20 13.78 4.88
C THR A 85 1.10 14.77 5.23
N ASP A 86 1.48 15.85 5.89
CA ASP A 86 0.58 16.96 6.23
C ASP A 86 0.44 17.95 5.06
N SER A 87 1.07 17.66 3.91
CA SER A 87 0.96 18.45 2.68
C SER A 87 -0.11 17.88 1.76
N GLN A 88 -0.84 18.75 1.07
CA GLN A 88 -1.72 18.34 -0.03
C GLN A 88 -0.88 17.86 -1.21
N VAL A 89 -0.65 16.55 -1.27
CA VAL A 89 0.03 15.90 -2.39
C VAL A 89 -0.89 14.90 -3.07
N THR A 90 -0.62 14.63 -4.34
CA THR A 90 -1.39 13.66 -5.12
C THR A 90 -0.62 12.35 -5.25
N SER A 91 -1.31 11.24 -5.52
CA SER A 91 -0.66 9.96 -5.83
C SER A 91 0.34 10.07 -6.98
N LYS A 92 0.09 10.97 -7.94
CA LYS A 92 1.00 11.25 -9.07
C LYS A 92 2.30 11.90 -8.61
N ALA A 93 2.24 12.83 -7.64
CA ALA A 93 3.43 13.45 -7.08
C ALA A 93 4.27 12.42 -6.32
N VAL A 94 3.64 11.63 -5.45
CA VAL A 94 4.30 10.53 -4.73
C VAL A 94 4.94 9.52 -5.68
N PHE A 95 4.23 9.12 -6.75
CA PHE A 95 4.79 8.23 -7.78
C PHE A 95 6.05 8.81 -8.41
N LYS A 96 6.03 10.09 -8.80
CA LYS A 96 7.21 10.75 -9.38
C LYS A 96 8.38 10.82 -8.40
N THR A 97 8.11 11.09 -7.12
CA THR A 97 9.14 11.10 -6.07
C THR A 97 9.79 9.72 -5.94
N VAL A 98 9.00 8.65 -5.85
CA VAL A 98 9.52 7.28 -5.76
C VAL A 98 10.33 6.91 -7.00
N VAL A 99 9.83 7.23 -8.20
CA VAL A 99 10.57 7.02 -9.46
C VAL A 99 11.90 7.76 -9.44
N HIS A 100 11.91 9.04 -9.08
CA HIS A 100 13.11 9.86 -9.07
C HIS A 100 14.16 9.31 -8.10
N ILE A 101 13.75 8.99 -6.88
CA ILE A 101 14.60 8.38 -5.84
C ILE A 101 15.27 7.10 -6.36
N LEU A 102 14.47 6.19 -6.95
CA LEU A 102 14.99 4.91 -7.43
C LEU A 102 15.88 5.06 -8.67
N GLN A 103 15.57 6.01 -9.55
CA GLN A 103 16.38 6.30 -10.74
C GLN A 103 17.74 6.91 -10.36
N GLU A 104 17.75 7.92 -9.50
CA GLU A 104 18.98 8.55 -9.02
C GLU A 104 19.88 7.51 -8.35
N HIS A 105 19.32 6.66 -7.50
CA HIS A 105 20.07 5.58 -6.87
C HIS A 105 20.60 4.56 -7.88
N ALA A 106 19.77 4.15 -8.86
CA ALA A 106 20.21 3.22 -9.90
C ALA A 106 21.33 3.79 -10.77
N GLU A 107 21.30 5.09 -11.08
CA GLU A 107 22.34 5.78 -11.84
C GLU A 107 23.65 5.87 -11.05
N LEU A 108 23.59 6.28 -9.78
CA LEU A 108 24.74 6.41 -8.89
C LEU A 108 25.45 5.07 -8.62
N HIS A 109 24.70 3.97 -8.57
CA HIS A 109 25.21 2.64 -8.24
C HIS A 109 25.27 1.68 -9.44
N HIS A 110 25.02 2.18 -10.66
CA HIS A 110 25.01 1.40 -11.90
C HIS A 110 24.10 0.16 -11.85
N LEU A 111 22.93 0.28 -11.21
CA LEU A 111 21.96 -0.81 -11.05
C LEU A 111 21.03 -0.90 -12.28
N HIS A 112 21.53 -1.49 -13.36
CA HIS A 112 20.79 -1.61 -14.63
C HIS A 112 19.60 -2.58 -14.58
N ASP A 113 19.47 -3.38 -13.53
CA ASP A 113 18.49 -4.46 -13.41
C ASP A 113 17.42 -4.20 -12.33
N LEU A 114 17.37 -2.97 -11.78
CA LEU A 114 16.43 -2.62 -10.71
C LEU A 114 14.97 -2.81 -11.15
N ASN A 115 14.64 -2.33 -12.37
CA ASN A 115 13.37 -2.53 -13.07
C ASN A 115 12.13 -2.58 -12.16
N PRO A 116 11.82 -1.49 -11.41
CA PRO A 116 10.73 -1.49 -10.44
C PRO A 116 9.38 -1.34 -11.12
N GLN A 117 8.39 -2.12 -10.68
CA GLN A 117 6.97 -1.86 -10.93
C GLN A 117 6.40 -1.13 -9.73
N ILE A 118 5.93 0.10 -9.94
CA ILE A 118 5.50 0.99 -8.86
C ILE A 118 3.99 1.23 -8.95
N MET A 119 3.30 1.04 -7.84
CA MET A 119 1.89 1.39 -7.68
C MET A 119 1.75 2.33 -6.48
N VAL A 120 1.00 3.41 -6.63
CA VAL A 120 0.69 4.35 -5.55
C VAL A 120 -0.81 4.47 -5.41
N MET A 121 -1.29 4.24 -4.19
CA MET A 121 -2.71 4.29 -3.83
C MET A 121 -2.89 5.28 -2.69
N ASN A 122 -3.98 6.04 -2.70
CA ASN A 122 -4.39 6.79 -1.52
C ASN A 122 -4.90 5.79 -0.47
N ALA A 123 -4.39 5.87 0.76
CA ALA A 123 -4.65 4.87 1.80
C ALA A 123 -6.12 4.86 2.27
N LYS A 124 -6.89 5.94 2.06
CA LYS A 124 -8.28 6.10 2.54
C LYS A 124 -9.22 4.96 2.13
N ASN A 125 -8.97 4.30 0.99
CA ASN A 125 -9.82 3.24 0.45
C ASN A 125 -9.06 1.91 0.21
N VAL A 126 -7.92 1.72 0.87
CA VAL A 126 -7.11 0.49 0.73
C VAL A 126 -7.39 -0.45 1.89
N TYR A 127 -7.69 -1.71 1.57
CA TYR A 127 -7.92 -2.79 2.51
C TYR A 127 -6.69 -3.71 2.51
N LEU A 128 -6.09 -3.93 3.68
CA LEU A 128 -4.90 -4.75 3.83
C LEU A 128 -5.15 -5.82 4.88
N ASP A 129 -5.10 -7.08 4.46
CA ASP A 129 -5.04 -8.22 5.39
C ASP A 129 -3.61 -8.34 5.92
N LEU A 130 -3.34 -7.71 7.05
CA LEU A 130 -2.03 -7.70 7.69
C LEU A 130 -1.95 -8.83 8.71
N ASP A 131 -0.91 -9.64 8.59
CA ASP A 131 -0.67 -10.78 9.48
C ASP A 131 -0.55 -10.32 10.94
N PRO A 132 -1.48 -10.70 11.83
CA PRO A 132 -1.48 -10.23 13.20
C PRO A 132 -0.33 -10.80 14.04
N SER A 133 0.38 -11.81 13.55
CA SER A 133 1.58 -12.36 14.20
C SER A 133 2.84 -11.56 13.90
N LYS A 134 2.84 -10.77 12.82
CA LYS A 134 3.97 -9.92 12.44
C LYS A 134 3.87 -8.57 13.12
N ARG A 135 4.91 -8.24 13.89
CA ARG A 135 5.09 -6.97 14.59
C ARG A 135 6.46 -6.41 14.20
N PRO A 136 6.61 -5.08 14.17
CA PRO A 136 7.87 -4.41 13.81
C PRO A 136 9.07 -4.88 14.62
#